data_AF-A0A1I5HZZ1-F1
#
_entry.id   AF-A0A1I5HZZ1-F1
#
_cell.length_a   1.000
_cell.length_b   1.000
_cell.length_c   1.000
_cell.angle_alpha   90.00
_cell.angle_beta   90.00
_cell.angle_gamma   90.00
#
_symmetry.space_group_name_H-M   'P 1'
#
loop_
_entity.id
_entity.type
_entity.pdbx_description
1 polymer ?
#
loop_
_entity_poly.entity_id
_entity_poly.type
_entity_poly.pdbx_seq_one_letter_code
_entity_poly.pdbx_strand_id
1 'polypeptide(L)'
;MIRAGLGLAGTGWLLYQWGATQIGGWTLVTGLALVALAFKLRTWVHYKTVTVKTEGGHGPRYTAEHEIGHRKTAQHYGVPVGETWIAKDGSGNTKVYIPRDADPNLAGAIADGGRQAEGVGRDHYGCRSDQRTVRAAIRRGGDRKTIERMAADALRGGLGRDVDRLMNRGRL
;
A
#
# COMPACT_ATOMS: atom_id res chain seq x y z
N MET A 1 -63.10 -47.27 -2.26
CA MET A 1 -62.65 -46.20 -1.34
C MET A 1 -61.13 -46.16 -1.33
N ILE A 2 -60.47 -45.36 -2.17
CA ILE A 2 -59.03 -45.07 -2.07
C ILE A 2 -58.82 -43.62 -2.55
N ARG A 3 -58.71 -42.66 -1.62
CA ARG A 3 -58.28 -41.29 -1.93
C ARG A 3 -57.90 -40.56 -0.63
N ALA A 4 -56.72 -40.86 -0.09
CA ALA A 4 -56.14 -40.10 1.04
C ALA A 4 -54.61 -40.24 1.16
N GLY A 5 -53.87 -40.45 0.07
CA GLY A 5 -52.44 -40.82 0.14
C GLY A 5 -51.41 -39.83 -0.42
N LEU A 6 -51.81 -38.72 -1.06
CA LEU A 6 -50.89 -37.91 -1.88
C LEU A 6 -50.55 -36.51 -1.33
N GLY A 7 -51.14 -36.09 -0.19
CA GLY A 7 -51.00 -34.72 0.32
C GLY A 7 -49.76 -34.45 1.20
N LEU A 8 -49.16 -35.50 1.80
CA LEU A 8 -48.08 -35.34 2.80
C LEU A 8 -46.67 -35.56 2.23
N ALA A 9 -46.54 -36.27 1.12
CA ALA A 9 -45.23 -36.50 0.48
C ALA A 9 -44.71 -35.25 -0.25
N GLY A 10 -45.60 -34.47 -0.87
CA GLY A 10 -45.22 -33.27 -1.64
C GLY A 10 -44.81 -32.08 -0.77
N THR A 11 -45.42 -31.90 0.41
CA THR A 11 -45.10 -30.84 1.36
C THR A 11 -43.77 -31.10 2.08
N GLY A 12 -43.47 -32.35 2.42
CA GLY A 12 -42.15 -32.74 2.96
C GLY A 12 -41.00 -32.50 1.98
N TRP A 13 -41.22 -32.77 0.68
CA TRP A 13 -40.21 -32.53 -0.37
C TRP A 13 -39.91 -31.05 -0.57
N LEU A 14 -40.94 -30.19 -0.57
CA LEU A 14 -40.77 -28.74 -0.70
C LEU A 14 -40.07 -28.12 0.51
N LEU A 15 -40.38 -28.57 1.74
CA LEU A 15 -39.69 -28.11 2.95
C LEU A 15 -38.22 -28.57 3.00
N TYR A 16 -37.93 -29.78 2.51
CA TYR A 16 -36.56 -30.29 2.40
C TYR A 16 -35.73 -29.48 1.38
N GLN A 17 -36.31 -29.17 0.21
CA GLN A 17 -35.62 -28.33 -0.78
C GLN A 17 -35.43 -26.89 -0.29
N TRP A 18 -36.38 -26.32 0.43
CA TRP A 18 -36.27 -24.97 0.99
C TRP A 18 -35.23 -24.89 2.12
N GLY A 19 -35.20 -25.89 3.00
CA GLY A 19 -34.16 -26.01 4.03
C GLY A 19 -32.76 -26.22 3.43
N ALA A 20 -32.63 -27.08 2.42
CA ALA A 20 -31.36 -27.34 1.75
C ALA A 20 -30.82 -26.11 0.99
N THR A 21 -31.69 -25.32 0.36
CA THR A 21 -31.29 -24.07 -0.31
C THR A 21 -30.90 -22.97 0.66
N GLN A 22 -31.58 -22.84 1.80
CA GLN A 22 -31.17 -21.90 2.84
C GLN A 22 -29.85 -22.30 3.48
N ILE A 23 -29.67 -23.56 3.85
CA ILE A 23 -28.40 -24.05 4.44
C ILE A 23 -27.25 -23.92 3.44
N GLY A 24 -27.46 -24.28 2.17
CA GLY A 24 -26.48 -24.10 1.10
C GLY A 24 -26.11 -22.64 0.88
N GLY A 25 -27.10 -21.73 0.88
CA GLY A 25 -26.89 -20.29 0.76
C GLY A 25 -26.09 -19.71 1.93
N TRP A 26 -26.43 -20.06 3.18
CA TRP A 26 -25.70 -19.62 4.36
C TRP A 26 -24.27 -20.16 4.41
N THR A 27 -24.05 -21.41 3.97
CA THR A 27 -22.71 -22.02 3.89
C THR A 27 -21.84 -21.32 2.85
N LEU A 28 -22.42 -20.93 1.72
CA LEU A 28 -21.70 -20.23 0.64
C LEU A 28 -21.36 -18.78 1.04
N VAL A 29 -22.30 -18.07 1.70
CA VAL A 29 -22.07 -16.72 2.23
C VAL A 29 -21.02 -16.71 3.33
N THR A 30 -21.09 -17.63 4.29
CA THR A 30 -20.08 -17.74 5.37
C THR A 30 -18.73 -18.19 4.83
N GLY A 31 -18.69 -19.12 3.87
CA GLY A 31 -17.46 -19.52 3.17
C GLY A 31 -16.78 -18.35 2.46
N LEU A 32 -17.53 -17.56 1.70
CA LEU A 32 -17.00 -16.36 1.03
C LEU A 32 -16.55 -15.29 2.04
N ALA A 33 -17.28 -15.10 3.13
CA ALA A 33 -16.90 -14.18 4.19
C ALA A 33 -15.59 -14.61 4.89
N LEU A 34 -15.40 -15.90 5.15
CA LEU A 34 -14.17 -16.44 5.72
C LEU A 34 -12.99 -16.33 4.75
N VAL A 35 -13.20 -16.55 3.45
CA VAL A 35 -12.16 -16.33 2.42
C VAL A 35 -11.79 -14.85 2.33
N ALA A 36 -12.77 -13.93 2.36
CA ALA A 36 -12.52 -12.50 2.36
C ALA A 36 -11.79 -12.04 3.64
N LEU A 37 -12.17 -12.59 4.80
CA LEU A 37 -11.49 -12.34 6.07
C LEU A 37 -10.06 -12.88 6.06
N ALA A 38 -9.83 -14.09 5.54
CA ALA A 38 -8.51 -14.68 5.41
C ALA A 38 -7.62 -13.89 4.44
N PHE A 39 -8.18 -13.40 3.34
CA PHE A 39 -7.49 -12.51 2.41
C PHE A 39 -7.12 -11.18 3.08
N LYS A 40 -8.04 -10.59 3.85
CA LYS A 40 -7.79 -9.36 4.62
C LYS A 40 -6.76 -9.58 5.73
N LEU A 41 -6.80 -10.69 6.44
CA LEU A 41 -5.79 -11.01 7.46
C LEU A 41 -4.42 -11.27 6.83
N ARG A 42 -4.37 -11.97 5.69
CA ARG A 42 -3.12 -12.22 4.95
C ARG A 42 -2.46 -10.93 4.49
N THR A 43 -3.23 -9.96 3.97
CA THR A 43 -2.69 -8.65 3.59
C THR A 43 -2.21 -7.83 4.78
N TRP A 44 -2.78 -8.00 5.97
CA TRP A 44 -2.27 -7.34 7.18
C TRP A 44 -1.02 -8.01 7.77
N VAL A 45 -0.90 -9.33 7.65
CA VAL A 45 0.27 -10.08 8.14
C VAL A 45 1.48 -9.90 7.22
N HIS A 46 1.26 -9.82 5.91
CA HIS A 46 2.36 -9.78 4.93
C HIS A 46 2.96 -8.39 4.73
N TYR A 47 2.26 -7.31 5.07
CA TYR A 47 2.74 -5.95 4.82
C TYR A 47 3.14 -5.24 6.11
N LYS A 48 4.22 -4.45 6.04
CA LYS A 48 4.63 -3.49 7.06
C LYS A 48 4.29 -2.10 6.54
N THR A 49 3.49 -1.35 7.29
CA THR A 49 3.30 0.07 7.05
C THR A 49 4.61 0.79 7.36
N VAL A 50 5.18 1.43 6.35
CA VAL A 50 6.35 2.32 6.52
C VAL A 50 5.87 3.74 6.23
N THR A 51 5.94 4.55 7.28
CA THR A 51 5.61 5.97 7.22
C THR A 51 6.93 6.71 7.00
N VAL A 52 7.10 7.28 5.82
CA VAL A 52 8.27 8.08 5.48
C VAL A 52 7.90 9.55 5.68
N LYS A 53 8.67 10.26 6.51
CA LYS A 53 8.35 11.61 6.96
C LYS A 53 9.51 12.55 6.67
N THR A 54 9.21 13.68 6.04
CA THR A 54 10.09 14.85 6.07
C THR A 54 9.73 15.74 7.28
N GLU A 55 10.67 15.93 8.21
CA GLU A 55 10.56 16.96 9.25
C GLU A 55 10.66 18.35 8.60
N GLY A 56 9.90 19.35 9.08
CA GLY A 56 9.82 20.68 8.44
C GLY A 56 11.16 21.41 8.29
N GLY A 57 11.20 22.46 7.47
CA GLY A 57 12.38 23.32 7.28
C GLY A 57 12.92 23.45 5.85
N HIS A 58 12.27 22.81 4.86
CA HIS A 58 12.78 22.73 3.47
C HIS A 58 12.02 23.61 2.48
N GLY A 59 10.84 24.13 2.85
CA GLY A 59 9.93 24.84 1.95
C GLY A 59 8.93 23.88 1.29
N PRO A 60 7.63 24.24 1.18
CA PRO A 60 6.57 23.29 0.79
C PRO A 60 6.78 22.59 -0.55
N ARG A 61 7.40 23.26 -1.53
CA ARG A 61 7.67 22.67 -2.84
C ARG A 61 8.69 21.54 -2.79
N TYR A 62 9.74 21.71 -2.00
CA TYR A 62 10.78 20.68 -1.85
C TYR A 62 10.24 19.47 -1.11
N THR A 63 9.48 19.70 -0.05
CA THR A 63 8.75 18.64 0.64
C THR A 63 7.81 17.91 -0.31
N ALA A 64 7.13 18.63 -1.22
CA ALA A 64 6.30 17.99 -2.23
C ALA A 64 7.11 17.12 -3.20
N GLU A 65 8.25 17.61 -3.70
CA GLU A 65 9.15 16.83 -4.55
C GLU A 65 9.63 15.55 -3.83
N HIS A 66 10.06 15.69 -2.59
CA HIS A 66 10.50 14.59 -1.73
C HIS A 66 9.41 13.53 -1.51
N GLU A 67 8.21 13.94 -1.10
CA GLU A 67 7.11 13.01 -0.83
C GLU A 67 6.59 12.33 -2.12
N ILE A 68 6.58 13.07 -3.23
CA ILE A 68 6.30 12.49 -4.56
C ILE A 68 7.39 11.48 -4.96
N GLY A 69 8.64 11.70 -4.59
CA GLY A 69 9.74 10.77 -4.80
C GLY A 69 9.46 9.40 -4.19
N HIS A 70 9.08 9.35 -2.91
CA HIS A 70 8.68 8.10 -2.25
C HIS A 70 7.48 7.44 -2.93
N ARG A 71 6.44 8.24 -3.21
CA ARG A 71 5.21 7.77 -3.83
C ARG A 71 5.48 7.13 -5.19
N LYS A 72 6.24 7.80 -6.05
CA LYS A 72 6.54 7.29 -7.39
C LYS A 72 7.37 6.02 -7.36
N THR A 73 8.40 5.98 -6.51
CA THR A 73 9.21 4.77 -6.39
C THR A 73 8.39 3.60 -5.89
N ALA A 74 7.49 3.81 -4.93
CA ALA A 74 6.57 2.77 -4.48
C ALA A 74 5.64 2.30 -5.61
N GLN A 75 4.99 3.23 -6.32
CA GLN A 75 4.07 2.91 -7.42
C GLN A 75 4.76 2.17 -8.58
N HIS A 76 5.98 2.59 -8.95
CA HIS A 76 6.76 1.97 -10.02
C HIS A 76 7.03 0.49 -9.76
N TYR A 77 7.31 0.13 -8.50
CA TYR A 77 7.55 -1.25 -8.08
C TYR A 77 6.30 -1.97 -7.55
N GLY A 78 5.10 -1.46 -7.86
CA GLY A 78 3.84 -2.11 -7.49
C GLY A 78 3.55 -2.14 -5.98
N VAL A 79 4.22 -1.29 -5.20
CA VAL A 79 4.00 -1.18 -3.75
C VAL A 79 2.79 -0.26 -3.51
N PRO A 80 1.76 -0.74 -2.77
CA PRO A 80 0.61 0.09 -2.48
C PRO A 80 0.99 1.34 -1.69
N VAL A 81 0.44 2.48 -2.11
CA VAL A 81 0.56 3.78 -1.43
C VAL A 81 -0.78 4.12 -0.79
N GLY A 82 -0.76 4.51 0.48
CA GLY A 82 -1.96 4.90 1.20
C GLY A 82 -2.30 6.38 1.01
N GLU A 83 -1.44 7.24 1.52
CA GLU A 83 -1.65 8.69 1.54
C GLU A 83 -0.30 9.39 1.42
N THR A 84 -0.26 10.44 0.61
CA THR A 84 0.85 11.39 0.50
C THR A 84 0.31 12.77 0.82
N TRP A 85 0.89 13.49 1.79
CA TRP A 85 0.46 14.85 2.13
C TRP A 85 1.64 15.77 2.42
N ILE A 86 1.40 17.07 2.30
CA ILE A 86 2.30 18.14 2.73
C ILE A 86 1.54 19.16 3.57
N ALA A 87 2.17 19.67 4.62
CA ALA A 87 1.65 20.76 5.43
C ALA A 87 2.29 22.09 5.02
N LYS A 88 1.64 23.19 5.43
CA LYS A 88 2.07 24.56 5.12
C LYS A 88 3.43 24.92 5.73
N ASP A 89 3.83 24.24 6.81
CA ASP A 89 5.13 24.39 7.47
C ASP A 89 6.27 23.66 6.74
N GLY A 90 5.97 23.00 5.60
CA GLY A 90 6.95 22.22 4.85
C GLY A 90 7.25 20.85 5.48
N SER A 91 6.44 20.37 6.42
CA SER A 91 6.45 18.95 6.79
C SER A 91 5.64 18.14 5.78
N GLY A 92 5.99 16.87 5.62
CA GLY A 92 5.39 15.97 4.65
C GLY A 92 5.35 14.55 5.16
N ASN A 93 4.50 13.75 4.54
CA ASN A 93 4.48 12.33 4.82
C ASN A 93 3.90 11.50 3.67
N THR A 94 4.53 10.35 3.41
CA THR A 94 4.05 9.32 2.49
C THR A 94 3.97 7.97 3.19
N LYS A 95 2.76 7.41 3.20
CA LYS A 95 2.48 6.07 3.74
C LYS A 95 2.58 5.04 2.63
N VAL A 96 3.50 4.10 2.77
CA VAL A 96 3.67 2.96 1.86
C VAL A 96 3.49 1.65 2.61
N TYR A 97 2.96 0.64 1.91
CA TYR A 97 2.75 -0.70 2.46
C TYR A 97 3.75 -1.66 1.84
N ILE A 98 4.89 -1.87 2.49
CA ILE A 98 5.97 -2.72 1.96
C ILE A 98 5.79 -4.15 2.49
N PRO A 99 5.79 -5.19 1.65
CA PRO A 99 5.81 -6.57 2.12
C PRO A 99 6.97 -6.82 3.12
N ARG A 100 6.74 -7.62 4.16
CA ARG A 100 7.74 -7.90 5.21
C ARG A 100 8.95 -8.67 4.67
N ASP A 101 8.71 -9.47 3.65
CA ASP A 101 9.64 -10.28 2.86
C ASP A 101 10.12 -9.57 1.59
N ALA A 102 9.77 -8.30 1.40
CA ALA A 102 10.27 -7.52 0.28
C ALA A 102 11.79 -7.50 0.25
N ASP A 103 12.34 -7.51 -0.97
CA ASP A 103 13.77 -7.28 -1.21
C ASP A 103 14.22 -6.04 -0.41
N PRO A 104 15.26 -6.14 0.43
CA PRO A 104 15.84 -4.98 1.12
C PRO A 104 16.11 -3.79 0.19
N ASN A 105 16.50 -4.04 -1.06
CA ASN A 105 16.71 -3.01 -2.07
C ASN A 105 15.45 -2.21 -2.38
N LEU A 106 14.27 -2.84 -2.38
CA LEU A 106 13.01 -2.17 -2.63
C LEU A 106 12.69 -1.15 -1.52
N ALA A 107 12.81 -1.57 -0.26
CA ALA A 107 12.60 -0.68 0.88
C ALA A 107 13.63 0.46 0.90
N GLY A 108 14.88 0.16 0.56
CA GLY A 108 15.93 1.16 0.39
C GLY A 108 15.64 2.13 -0.76
N ALA A 109 15.17 1.65 -1.91
CA ALA A 109 14.87 2.46 -3.09
C ALA A 109 13.72 3.42 -2.82
N ILE A 110 12.64 2.95 -2.17
CA ILE A 110 11.53 3.82 -1.79
C ILE A 110 12.02 4.95 -0.88
N ALA A 111 12.86 4.63 0.10
CA ALA A 111 13.45 5.65 0.98
C ALA A 111 14.40 6.60 0.24
N ASP A 112 15.28 6.11 -0.65
CA ASP A 112 16.21 6.98 -1.41
C ASP A 112 15.48 7.82 -2.47
N GLY A 113 14.28 7.41 -2.89
CA GLY A 113 13.45 8.11 -3.87
C GLY A 113 13.12 9.56 -3.50
N GLY A 114 12.86 9.85 -2.22
CA GLY A 114 12.60 11.22 -1.76
C GLY A 114 13.82 12.11 -1.93
N ARG A 115 14.99 11.63 -1.46
CA ARG A 115 16.28 12.32 -1.63
C ARG A 115 16.66 12.55 -3.11
N GLN A 116 16.42 11.57 -3.98
CA GLN A 116 16.72 11.75 -5.41
C GLN A 116 15.76 12.73 -6.09
N ALA A 117 14.50 12.77 -5.66
CA ALA A 117 13.49 13.66 -6.20
C ALA A 117 13.76 15.15 -5.89
N GLU A 118 14.26 15.46 -4.69
CA GLU A 118 14.65 16.83 -4.31
C GLU A 118 16.02 17.26 -4.89
N GLY A 119 16.80 16.31 -5.42
CA GLY A 119 18.07 16.53 -6.11
C GLY A 119 19.32 16.14 -5.32
N VAL A 120 20.30 15.54 -6.02
CA VAL A 120 21.57 15.07 -5.44
C VAL A 120 22.41 16.26 -4.92
N GLY A 121 22.88 16.16 -3.67
CA GLY A 121 23.74 17.16 -3.04
C GLY A 121 23.00 18.18 -2.15
N ARG A 122 21.68 18.08 -2.08
CA ARG A 122 20.84 18.85 -1.15
C ARG A 122 20.50 17.99 0.05
N ASP A 123 21.52 17.54 0.78
CA ASP A 123 21.33 16.75 2.01
C ASP A 123 20.73 17.64 3.11
N HIS A 124 19.40 17.77 3.07
CA HIS A 124 18.66 18.49 4.10
C HIS A 124 18.36 17.58 5.30
N TYR A 125 18.07 18.18 6.46
CA TYR A 125 17.77 17.46 7.70
C TYR A 125 16.61 16.45 7.54
N GLY A 126 15.66 16.71 6.64
CA GLY A 126 14.51 15.86 6.33
C GLY A 126 14.87 14.45 5.87
N CYS A 127 15.98 14.26 5.15
CA CYS A 127 16.40 12.96 4.61
C CYS A 127 17.06 12.02 5.63
N ARG A 128 17.31 12.47 6.87
CA ARG A 128 18.02 11.64 7.88
C ARG A 128 17.29 10.36 8.21
N SER A 129 15.96 10.40 8.25
CA SER A 129 15.16 9.20 8.50
C SER A 129 15.26 8.19 7.36
N ASP A 130 15.29 8.68 6.13
CA ASP A 130 15.38 7.85 4.93
C ASP A 130 16.74 7.20 4.84
N GLN A 131 17.80 7.96 5.14
CA GLN A 131 19.15 7.44 5.22
C GLN A 131 19.29 6.32 6.27
N ARG A 132 18.57 6.40 7.41
CA ARG A 132 18.52 5.28 8.36
C ARG A 132 17.84 4.06 7.75
N THR A 133 16.77 4.25 6.98
CA THR A 133 16.07 3.16 6.29
C THR A 133 16.95 2.54 5.21
N VAL A 134 17.67 3.33 4.41
CA VAL A 134 18.63 2.82 3.42
C VAL A 134 19.76 2.06 4.10
N ARG A 135 20.35 2.59 5.18
CA ARG A 135 21.37 1.87 5.95
C ARG A 135 20.84 0.56 6.54
N ALA A 136 19.58 0.53 6.96
CA ALA A 136 18.94 -0.70 7.44
C ALA A 136 18.72 -1.72 6.32
N ALA A 137 18.34 -1.27 5.12
CA ALA A 137 18.23 -2.11 3.93
C ALA A 137 19.58 -2.75 3.56
N ILE A 138 20.66 -1.96 3.56
CA ILE A 138 22.01 -2.46 3.29
C ILE A 138 22.43 -3.52 4.32
N ARG A 139 22.19 -3.27 5.61
CA ARG A 139 22.46 -4.25 6.68
C ARG A 139 21.67 -5.56 6.53
N ARG A 140 20.57 -5.54 5.79
CA ARG A 140 19.73 -6.71 5.50
C ARG A 140 20.13 -7.42 4.20
N GLY A 141 21.23 -7.04 3.56
CA GLY A 141 21.73 -7.65 2.32
C GLY A 141 21.42 -6.86 1.05
N GLY A 142 20.86 -5.65 1.16
CA GLY A 142 20.72 -4.75 0.02
C GLY A 142 22.06 -4.14 -0.43
N ASP A 143 22.11 -3.66 -1.67
CA ASP A 143 23.25 -2.99 -2.29
C ASP A 143 22.93 -1.52 -2.56
N ARG A 144 23.81 -0.61 -2.12
CA ARG A 144 23.61 0.84 -2.26
C ARG A 144 23.44 1.26 -3.71
N LYS A 145 24.23 0.72 -4.64
CA LYS A 145 24.14 1.09 -6.07
C LYS A 145 22.82 0.63 -6.67
N THR A 146 22.34 -0.55 -6.27
CA THR A 146 21.06 -1.08 -6.71
C THR A 146 19.90 -0.24 -6.18
N ILE A 147 19.92 0.12 -4.90
CA ILE A 147 18.96 1.04 -4.29
C ILE A 147 18.90 2.37 -5.06
N GLU A 148 20.04 2.99 -5.32
CA GLU A 148 20.12 4.27 -6.03
C GLU A 148 19.63 4.15 -7.48
N ARG A 149 20.00 3.08 -8.19
CA ARG A 149 19.53 2.84 -9.57
C ARG A 149 18.03 2.62 -9.62
N MET A 150 17.46 1.87 -8.68
CA MET A 150 16.02 1.61 -8.61
C MET A 150 15.24 2.90 -8.35
N ALA A 151 15.70 3.73 -7.41
CA ALA A 151 15.11 5.04 -7.16
C ALA A 151 15.21 5.95 -8.41
N ALA A 152 16.39 6.01 -9.05
CA ALA A 152 16.58 6.81 -10.27
C ALA A 152 15.67 6.35 -11.41
N ASP A 153 15.52 5.05 -11.61
CA ASP A 153 14.66 4.44 -12.63
C ASP A 153 13.20 4.87 -12.47
N ALA A 154 12.67 4.79 -11.26
CA ALA A 154 11.30 5.18 -10.95
C ALA A 154 11.01 6.68 -11.19
N LEU A 155 12.03 7.53 -11.13
CA LEU A 155 11.90 8.99 -11.27
C LEU A 155 12.13 9.50 -12.70
N ARG A 156 12.56 8.65 -13.64
CA ARG A 156 12.82 9.06 -15.04
C ARG A 156 11.61 9.68 -15.75
N GLY A 157 10.39 9.32 -15.32
CA GLY A 157 9.15 9.89 -15.85
C GLY A 157 8.86 11.34 -15.41
N GLY A 158 9.76 11.95 -14.62
CA GLY A 158 9.63 13.32 -14.10
C GLY A 158 8.61 13.43 -12.96
N LEU A 159 8.60 14.58 -12.26
CA LEU A 159 7.77 14.80 -11.05
C LEU A 159 6.70 15.87 -11.21
N GLY A 160 6.85 16.76 -12.20
CA GLY A 160 6.18 18.07 -12.24
C GLY A 160 4.66 18.03 -12.01
N ARG A 161 3.92 17.23 -12.79
CA ARG A 161 2.45 17.17 -12.66
C ARG A 161 1.98 16.64 -11.31
N ASP A 162 2.76 15.78 -10.65
CA ASP A 162 2.38 15.19 -9.37
C ASP A 162 2.69 16.12 -8.22
N VAL A 163 3.84 16.81 -8.30
CA VAL A 163 4.23 17.88 -7.36
C VAL A 163 3.21 19.01 -7.39
N ASP A 164 2.80 19.48 -8.57
CA ASP A 164 1.82 20.57 -8.68
C ASP A 164 0.45 20.15 -8.12
N ARG A 165 0.03 18.90 -8.33
CA ARG A 165 -1.21 18.38 -7.73
C ARG A 165 -1.13 18.32 -6.21
N LEU A 166 -0.01 17.86 -5.66
CA LEU A 166 0.20 17.79 -4.21
C LEU A 166 0.26 19.17 -3.58
N MET A 167 0.97 20.11 -4.21
CA MET A 167 1.06 21.51 -3.79
C MET A 167 -0.30 22.21 -3.75
N ASN A 168 -1.14 21.97 -4.75
CA ASN A 168 -2.46 22.61 -4.85
C ASN A 168 -3.50 21.99 -3.90
N ARG A 169 -3.42 20.67 -3.64
CA ARG A 169 -4.43 19.94 -2.86
C ARG A 169 -4.02 19.67 -1.42
N GLY A 170 -2.73 19.80 -1.11
CA GLY A 170 -2.12 19.38 0.16
C GLY A 170 -2.05 17.86 0.36
N ARG A 171 -2.71 17.04 -0.48
CA ARG A 171 -2.77 15.58 -0.36
C ARG A 171 -3.04 14.85 -1.69
N LEU A 172 -2.58 13.60 -1.78
CA LEU A 172 -2.73 12.66 -2.91
C LEU A 172 -2.90 11.20 -2.49
#